data_AF-A0A1K1NFA2-F1
#
_entry.id   AF-A0A1K1NFA2-F1
#
_cell.length_a   1.000
_cell.length_b   1.000
_cell.length_c   1.000
_cell.angle_alpha   90.00
_cell.angle_beta   90.00
_cell.angle_gamma   90.00
#
_symmetry.space_group_name_H-M   'P 1'
#
loop_
_entity.id
_entity.type
_entity.pdbx_description
1 polymer ?
#
loop_
_entity_poly.entity_id
_entity_poly.type
_entity_poly.pdbx_seq_one_letter_code
_entity_poly.pdbx_strand_id
1 'polypeptide(L)'
;MMSDGYDDEQKKLKASVAELNAFIETAEQKTADVNSFIKVVRKYEHITELTEKIVIYAPDKSSGHRTQDIEIHFRFGVAVASAVADSRDYDKKRKAA
;
A
#
# COMPACT_ATOMS: atom_id res chain seq x y z
N MET A 1 13.15 -39.65 49.79
CA MET A 1 13.74 -38.31 50.06
C MET A 1 14.72 -37.82 48.98
N MET A 2 15.23 -38.65 48.06
CA MET A 2 16.03 -38.18 46.90
C MET A 2 15.24 -37.99 45.59
N SER A 3 14.01 -38.51 45.49
CA SER A 3 13.19 -38.44 44.26
C SER A 3 12.43 -37.13 44.12
N ASP A 4 11.87 -36.61 45.22
CA ASP A 4 10.96 -35.46 45.18
C ASP A 4 11.65 -34.17 44.72
N GLY A 5 12.91 -33.96 45.12
CA GLY A 5 13.70 -32.81 44.68
C GLY A 5 14.06 -32.85 43.18
N TYR A 6 14.24 -34.05 42.63
CA TYR A 6 14.57 -34.24 41.22
C TYR A 6 13.34 -34.02 40.32
N ASP A 7 12.17 -34.48 40.75
CA ASP A 7 10.90 -34.22 40.05
C ASP A 7 10.52 -32.74 40.07
N ASP A 8 10.79 -32.03 41.17
CA ASP A 8 10.57 -30.59 41.28
C ASP A 8 11.53 -29.78 40.39
N GLU A 9 12.81 -30.18 40.30
CA GLU A 9 13.77 -29.59 39.37
C GLU A 9 13.37 -29.80 37.92
N GLN A 10 12.94 -31.01 37.54
CA GLN A 10 12.47 -31.26 36.17
C GLN A 10 11.23 -30.44 35.80
N LYS A 11 10.29 -30.26 36.73
CA LYS A 11 9.11 -29.40 36.51
C LYS A 11 9.51 -27.94 36.29
N LYS A 12 10.40 -27.41 37.12
CA LYS A 12 10.92 -26.03 36.97
C LYS A 12 11.66 -25.86 35.65
N LEU A 13 12.48 -26.83 35.28
CA LEU A 13 13.25 -26.77 34.04
C LEU A 13 12.33 -26.78 32.81
N LYS A 14 11.30 -27.64 32.78
CA LYS A 14 10.31 -27.68 31.71
C LYS A 14 9.52 -26.36 31.62
N ALA A 15 9.17 -25.76 32.76
CA ALA A 15 8.51 -24.46 32.79
C ALA A 15 9.39 -23.35 32.20
N SER A 16 10.66 -23.27 32.60
CA SER A 16 11.60 -22.27 32.05
C SER A 16 11.85 -22.46 30.56
N VAL A 17 11.94 -23.70 30.07
CA VAL A 17 12.07 -23.96 28.63
C VAL A 17 10.84 -23.49 27.86
N ALA A 18 9.64 -23.71 28.40
CA ALA A 18 8.40 -23.25 27.77
C ALA A 18 8.33 -21.71 27.71
N GLU A 19 8.70 -21.02 28.80
CA GLU A 19 8.73 -19.54 28.84
C GLU A 19 9.74 -18.96 27.84
N LEU A 20 10.95 -19.52 27.78
CA LEU A 20 12.00 -19.05 26.86
C LEU A 20 11.60 -19.27 25.40
N ASN A 21 10.98 -20.41 25.08
CA ASN A 21 10.49 -20.67 23.73
C ASN A 21 9.39 -19.68 23.32
N ALA A 22 8.44 -19.39 24.22
CA ALA A 22 7.39 -18.41 23.95
C ALA A 22 7.97 -16.99 23.72
N PHE A 23 9.02 -16.62 24.47
CA PHE A 23 9.72 -15.36 24.28
C PHE A 23 10.40 -15.27 22.91
N ILE A 24 11.11 -16.34 22.50
CA ILE A 24 11.79 -16.42 21.20
C ILE A 24 10.77 -16.32 20.06
N GLU A 25 9.70 -17.10 20.12
CA GLU A 25 8.66 -17.10 19.09
C GLU A 25 8.01 -15.72 18.95
N THR A 26 7.74 -15.06 20.08
CA THR A 26 7.22 -13.68 20.08
C THR A 26 8.22 -12.69 19.48
N ALA A 27 9.52 -12.84 19.75
CA ALA A 27 10.56 -11.98 19.21
C ALA A 27 10.77 -12.20 17.70
N GLU A 28 10.70 -13.45 17.23
CA GLU A 28 10.79 -13.81 15.81
C GLU A 28 9.59 -13.29 15.02
N GLN A 29 8.36 -13.43 15.54
CA GLN A 29 7.16 -12.85 14.95
C GLN A 29 7.28 -11.32 14.83
N LYS A 30 7.68 -10.63 15.91
CA LYS A 30 7.92 -9.18 15.87
C LYS A 30 8.95 -8.78 14.81
N THR A 31 10.00 -9.57 14.65
CA THR A 31 11.05 -9.32 13.66
C THR A 31 10.55 -9.54 12.23
N ALA A 32 9.73 -10.57 12.00
CA ALA A 32 9.07 -10.82 10.72
C ALA A 32 8.11 -9.68 10.35
N ASP A 33 7.34 -9.18 11.31
CA ASP A 33 6.41 -8.06 11.15
C ASP A 33 7.15 -6.76 10.77
N VAL A 34 8.23 -6.42 11.49
CA VAL A 34 9.06 -5.25 11.20
C VAL A 34 9.68 -5.35 9.80
N ASN A 35 10.18 -6.53 9.41
CA ASN A 35 10.73 -6.74 8.07
C ASN A 35 9.67 -6.61 6.96
N SER A 36 8.44 -7.07 7.21
CA SER A 36 7.33 -6.89 6.27
C SER A 36 6.98 -5.41 6.11
N PHE A 37 6.96 -4.65 7.21
CA PHE A 37 6.70 -3.22 7.20
C PHE A 37 7.78 -2.45 6.42
N ILE A 38 9.06 -2.74 6.66
CA ILE A 38 10.18 -2.12 5.94
C ILE A 38 10.10 -2.42 4.43
N LYS A 39 9.70 -3.64 4.03
CA LYS A 39 9.49 -3.99 2.62
C LYS A 39 8.40 -3.15 1.96
N VAL A 40 7.29 -2.91 2.66
CA VAL A 40 6.20 -2.05 2.19
C VAL A 40 6.67 -0.61 2.05
N VAL A 41 7.38 -0.08 3.05
CA VAL A 41 7.94 1.29 3.01
C VAL A 41 8.91 1.45 1.84
N ARG A 42 9.86 0.53 1.66
CA ARG A 42 10.83 0.57 0.55
C ARG A 42 10.19 0.44 -0.83
N LYS A 43 9.10 -0.32 -0.95
CA LYS A 43 8.32 -0.43 -2.19
C LYS A 43 7.72 0.92 -2.62
N TYR A 44 7.54 1.85 -1.67
CA TYR A 44 6.91 3.16 -1.90
C TYR A 44 7.85 4.35 -1.64
N GLU A 45 9.11 4.11 -1.26
CA GLU A 45 10.13 5.14 -1.07
C GLU A 45 10.57 5.74 -2.43
N HIS A 46 10.49 4.96 -3.51
CA HIS A 46 10.78 5.39 -4.87
C HIS A 46 9.58 5.18 -5.78
N ILE A 47 8.56 6.04 -5.63
CA ILE A 47 7.47 6.14 -6.59
C ILE A 47 8.02 6.81 -7.86
N THR A 48 8.45 6.01 -8.83
CA THR A 48 8.87 6.52 -10.15
C THR A 48 7.69 6.95 -11.02
N GLU A 49 6.49 6.42 -10.75
CA GLU A 49 5.25 6.74 -11.45
C GLU A 49 4.12 6.93 -10.45
N LEU A 50 3.61 8.16 -10.37
CA LEU A 50 2.50 8.51 -9.47
C LEU A 50 1.14 8.19 -10.08
N THR A 51 1.04 7.93 -11.38
CA THR A 51 -0.22 7.63 -12.09
C THR A 51 -0.63 6.17 -11.93
N GLU A 52 -1.88 5.94 -11.54
CA GLU A 52 -2.48 4.60 -11.38
C GLU A 52 -3.36 4.23 -12.59
N LYS A 53 -4.31 5.11 -12.93
CA LYS A 53 -5.19 4.94 -14.08
C LYS A 53 -5.67 6.27 -14.63
N ILE A 54 -6.02 6.27 -15.91
CA ILE A 54 -6.67 7.39 -16.58
C ILE A 54 -8.02 6.90 -17.09
N VAL A 55 -9.10 7.55 -16.67
CA VAL A 55 -10.47 7.26 -17.10
C VAL A 55 -10.87 8.34 -18.09
N ILE A 56 -11.33 7.92 -19.27
CA ILE A 56 -11.82 8.82 -20.30
C ILE A 56 -13.30 8.53 -20.48
N TYR A 57 -14.12 9.54 -20.20
CA TYR A 57 -15.56 9.43 -20.35
C TYR A 57 -16.00 9.54 -21.81
N ALA A 58 -17.22 9.08 -22.06
CA ALA A 58 -17.83 9.21 -23.38
C ALA A 58 -17.91 10.70 -23.78
N PRO A 59 -17.70 11.03 -25.05
CA PRO A 59 -17.75 12.41 -25.50
C PRO A 59 -19.18 12.96 -25.40
N ASP A 60 -19.33 14.14 -24.79
CA ASP A 60 -20.59 14.88 -24.77
C ASP A 60 -20.61 15.90 -25.92
N LYS A 61 -21.81 16.13 -26.47
CA LYS A 61 -22.08 17.11 -27.54
C LYS A 61 -23.30 17.99 -27.24
N SER A 62 -23.87 17.90 -26.04
CA SER A 62 -25.04 18.66 -25.63
C SER A 62 -24.90 20.19 -25.82
N SER A 63 -23.67 20.71 -25.69
CA SER A 63 -23.32 22.13 -25.82
C SER A 63 -23.10 22.60 -27.28
N GLY A 64 -23.37 21.75 -28.27
CA GLY A 64 -23.17 22.05 -29.70
C GLY A 64 -21.72 21.92 -30.18
N HIS A 65 -20.85 21.31 -29.38
CA HIS A 65 -19.47 20.97 -29.71
C HIS A 65 -19.01 19.81 -28.82
N ARG A 66 -17.97 19.09 -29.24
CA ARG A 66 -17.49 17.91 -28.50
C ARG A 66 -16.70 18.35 -27.28
N THR A 67 -17.12 17.90 -26.10
CA THR A 67 -16.38 17.93 -24.83
C THR A 67 -16.09 16.50 -24.38
N GLN A 68 -14.99 16.30 -23.66
CA GLN A 68 -14.63 14.99 -23.14
C GLN A 68 -13.97 15.13 -21.77
N ASP A 69 -14.59 14.48 -20.77
CA ASP A 69 -14.07 14.49 -19.41
C ASP A 69 -13.02 13.39 -19.23
N ILE A 70 -11.96 13.74 -18.52
CA ILE A 70 -10.81 12.88 -18.23
C ILE A 70 -10.53 12.94 -16.74
N GLU A 71 -10.45 11.79 -16.09
CA GLU A 71 -10.02 11.66 -14.70
C GLU A 71 -8.69 10.92 -14.63
N ILE A 72 -7.75 11.46 -13.87
CA ILE A 72 -6.43 10.90 -13.60
C ILE A 72 -6.39 10.52 -12.13
N HIS A 73 -6.25 9.23 -11.86
CA HIS A 73 -6.12 8.70 -10.51
C HIS A 73 -4.64 8.51 -10.19
N PHE A 74 -4.21 9.04 -9.06
CA PHE A 74 -2.87 8.84 -8.55
C PHE A 74 -2.82 7.63 -7.61
N ARG A 75 -1.68 6.94 -7.61
CA ARG A 75 -1.44 5.75 -6.77
C ARG A 75 -1.65 6.09 -5.30
N PHE A 76 -2.07 5.08 -4.54
CA PHE A 76 -2.37 5.18 -3.10
C PHE A 76 -3.56 6.07 -2.76
N GLY A 77 -4.38 6.44 -3.75
CA GLY A 77 -5.55 7.29 -3.52
C GLY A 77 -5.20 8.68 -3.00
N VAL A 78 -3.98 9.16 -3.27
CA VAL A 78 -3.47 10.43 -2.74
C VAL A 78 -4.20 11.62 -3.36
N ALA A 79 -4.59 11.50 -4.63
CA ALA A 79 -5.29 12.54 -5.36
C ALA A 79 -6.09 11.97 -6.54
N VAL A 80 -7.07 12.75 -6.98
CA VAL A 80 -7.76 12.60 -8.25
C VAL A 80 -7.72 13.95 -8.95
N ALA A 81 -7.24 13.99 -10.20
CA ALA A 81 -7.27 15.19 -11.03
C ALA A 81 -8.29 15.01 -12.15
N SER A 82 -9.05 16.07 -12.44
CA SER A 82 -10.03 16.11 -13.52
C SER A 82 -9.61 17.12 -14.58
N ALA A 83 -9.77 16.78 -15.85
CA ALA A 83 -9.55 17.68 -16.98
C ALA A 83 -10.69 17.52 -17.99
N VAL A 84 -11.07 18.63 -18.63
CA VAL A 84 -12.07 18.65 -19.70
C VAL A 84 -11.37 19.02 -21.01
N ALA A 85 -11.45 18.13 -22.00
CA ALA A 85 -10.94 18.38 -23.33
C ALA A 85 -12.06 18.92 -24.23
N ASP A 86 -11.95 20.17 -24.66
CA ASP A 86 -12.91 20.84 -25.53
C ASP A 86 -12.36 20.97 -26.97
N SER A 87 -13.13 20.46 -27.94
CA SER A 87 -12.80 20.55 -29.38
C SER A 87 -12.68 21.98 -29.90
N ARG A 88 -13.47 22.94 -29.39
CA ARG A 88 -13.39 24.35 -29.81
C ARG A 88 -12.07 24.99 -29.43
N ASP A 89 -11.56 24.67 -28.24
CA ASP A 89 -10.30 25.23 -27.77
C ASP A 89 -9.11 24.65 -28.53
N TYR A 90 -9.20 23.38 -28.92
CA TYR A 90 -8.24 22.75 -29.82
C TYR A 90 -8.22 23.43 -31.20
N ASP A 91 -9.40 23.62 -31.81
CA ASP A 91 -9.52 24.21 -33.15
C ASP A 91 -9.07 25.68 -33.18
N LYS A 92 -9.33 26.46 -32.12
CA LYS A 92 -8.81 27.83 -31.98
C LYS A 92 -7.29 27.85 -31.91
N LYS A 93 -6.68 26.98 -31.10
CA LYS A 93 -5.21 26.89 -30.98
C LYS A 93 -4.56 26.49 -32.30
N ARG A 94 -5.16 25.55 -33.04
CA ARG A 94 -4.67 25.11 -34.34
C ARG A 94 -4.72 26.21 -35.40
N LYS A 95 -5.73 27.09 -35.38
CA LYS A 95 -5.83 28.23 -36.33
C LYS A 95 -4.88 29.38 -36.01
N ALA A 96 -4.37 29.45 -34.77
CA ALA A 96 -3.45 30.48 -34.32
C ALA A 96 -1.95 30.10 -34.51
N ALA A 97 -1.67 28.87 -34.93
CA ALA A 97 -0.35 28.34 -35.24
C ALA A 97 -0.15 28.22 -36.76
#